data_AF-A0A2E7MAU4-F1
#
_entry.id   AF-A0A2E7MAU4-F1
#
_cell.length_a   1.000
_cell.length_b   1.000
_cell.length_c   1.000
_cell.angle_alpha   90.00
_cell.angle_beta   90.00
_cell.angle_gamma   90.00
#
_symmetry.space_group_name_H-M   'P 1'
#
loop_
_entity.id
_entity.type
_entity.pdbx_description
1 polymer ?
#
loop_
_entity_poly.entity_id
_entity_poly.type
_entity_poly.pdbx_seq_one_letter_code
_entity_poly.pdbx_strand_id
1 'polypeptide(L)'
;MATCGGGYSAWPSGDPNTIWKLSTSFPSADLTSAQVAVAMDAAFDEWAEPGCSEFNAERGPDAALDPLAQDGAFSVGFYETDWPASLGDALAVTTWYTNGQCEVTEADIVFRGTDVLWVDDGWLNYLEVDVQAVATHEVGHWVGFGHDSTSGSPMNPTYSGTRSERTLTCNNTEGVCTLYPASGVSCSQDRYCPCGVGCNDGLCEGAPTNSDEEELFEPGDCDDGPSASIDEEEPNDELYDSQYLSRVEGDLEISGSLSSCGNGLDWTGDMDRIVLDMDCADEVTFVLDWSDSDADLDFWVDGLGLSGQWEQVADSVEWGSPPAWDSGIADRDLNITIACWSGVPSDWTLNVYFGPPP
;
A
#
# COMPACT_ATOMS: atom_id res chain seq x y z
N MET A 1 4.84 7.70 17.88
CA MET A 1 6.26 7.70 18.29
C MET A 1 6.46 6.81 19.50
N ALA A 2 7.53 6.02 19.50
CA ALA A 2 7.92 5.18 20.63
C ALA A 2 8.55 6.03 21.75
N THR A 3 8.37 5.62 23.00
CA THR A 3 8.89 6.37 24.16
C THR A 3 9.68 5.49 25.10
N CYS A 4 10.79 6.00 25.62
CA CYS A 4 11.54 5.41 26.73
C CYS A 4 11.72 6.49 27.81
N GLY A 5 11.60 6.14 29.10
CA GLY A 5 11.87 7.09 30.20
C GLY A 5 11.11 8.43 30.20
N GLY A 6 10.04 8.58 29.40
CA GLY A 6 9.30 9.84 29.18
C GLY A 6 9.82 10.72 28.05
N GLY A 7 10.85 10.31 27.31
CA GLY A 7 11.31 10.91 26.06
C GLY A 7 10.95 10.04 24.84
N TYR A 8 11.14 10.60 23.64
CA TYR A 8 11.02 9.84 22.40
C TYR A 8 12.24 8.96 22.19
N SER A 9 12.00 7.78 21.64
CA SER A 9 13.06 6.89 21.21
C SER A 9 13.43 7.20 19.76
N ALA A 10 14.67 7.58 19.52
CA ALA A 10 15.14 8.01 18.21
C ALA A 10 16.65 7.77 18.06
N TRP A 11 17.16 7.73 16.84
CA TRP A 11 18.61 7.76 16.60
C TRP A 11 19.23 9.06 17.14
N PRO A 12 20.51 9.05 17.55
CA PRO A 12 21.16 10.24 18.10
C PRO A 12 21.09 11.46 17.19
N SER A 13 20.77 12.63 17.76
CA SER A 13 20.69 13.89 17.02
C SER A 13 22.04 14.25 16.38
N GLY A 14 22.06 14.47 15.06
CA GLY A 14 23.25 14.84 14.28
C GLY A 14 23.96 13.68 13.57
N ASP A 15 23.52 12.45 13.79
CA ASP A 15 23.92 11.26 13.02
C ASP A 15 22.76 10.25 12.87
N PRO A 16 21.60 10.64 12.31
CA PRO A 16 20.51 9.71 12.06
C PRO A 16 20.79 8.78 10.87
N ASN A 17 21.98 8.86 10.27
CA ASN A 17 22.37 8.05 9.13
C ASN A 17 22.63 6.62 9.58
N THR A 18 21.71 5.72 9.24
CA THR A 18 21.87 4.29 9.53
C THR A 18 22.38 3.55 8.32
N ILE A 19 23.19 2.52 8.53
CA ILE A 19 23.68 1.66 7.44
C ILE A 19 23.14 0.25 7.65
N TRP A 20 22.04 -0.06 6.95
CA TRP A 20 21.40 -1.37 7.04
C TRP A 20 22.08 -2.37 6.10
N LYS A 21 21.96 -3.67 6.38
CA LYS A 21 22.57 -4.74 5.58
C LYS A 21 21.61 -5.89 5.38
N LEU A 22 21.57 -6.47 4.19
CA LEU A 22 20.90 -7.76 4.02
C LEU A 22 21.71 -8.87 4.67
N SER A 23 21.00 -9.74 5.38
CA SER A 23 21.57 -10.98 5.87
C SER A 23 21.74 -11.99 4.73
N THR A 24 22.98 -12.45 4.53
CA THR A 24 23.26 -13.59 3.64
C THR A 24 22.97 -14.94 4.31
N SER A 25 22.79 -14.94 5.63
CA SER A 25 22.52 -16.15 6.42
C SER A 25 21.03 -16.46 6.54
N PHE A 26 20.20 -15.44 6.37
CA PHE A 26 18.74 -15.49 6.48
C PHE A 26 18.08 -14.85 5.24
N PRO A 27 18.31 -15.41 4.02
CA PRO A 27 17.66 -14.91 2.82
C PRO A 27 16.17 -15.31 2.78
N SER A 28 15.37 -14.56 2.03
CA SER A 28 14.00 -14.95 1.69
C SER A 28 13.99 -16.24 0.83
N ALA A 29 13.00 -17.10 1.04
CA ALA A 29 12.71 -18.25 0.17
C ALA A 29 11.87 -17.86 -1.07
N ASP A 30 11.08 -16.80 -0.98
CA ASP A 30 10.14 -16.37 -2.02
C ASP A 30 10.76 -15.33 -2.95
N LEU A 31 11.54 -14.41 -2.40
CA LEU A 31 12.11 -13.27 -3.11
C LEU A 31 13.62 -13.41 -3.29
N THR A 32 14.13 -12.96 -4.46
CA THR A 32 15.57 -12.85 -4.65
C THR A 32 16.15 -11.74 -3.76
N SER A 33 17.44 -11.84 -3.39
CA SER A 33 18.09 -10.79 -2.60
C SER A 33 18.07 -9.41 -3.28
N ALA A 34 17.95 -9.35 -4.61
CA ALA A 34 17.81 -8.09 -5.34
C ALA A 34 16.42 -7.47 -5.16
N GLN A 35 15.36 -8.28 -5.21
CA GLN A 35 13.99 -7.86 -4.96
C GLN A 35 13.83 -7.33 -3.53
N VAL A 36 14.32 -8.09 -2.54
CA VAL A 36 14.35 -7.64 -1.14
C VAL A 36 15.14 -6.34 -0.99
N ALA A 37 16.29 -6.21 -1.66
CA ALA A 37 17.08 -4.99 -1.59
C ALA A 37 16.29 -3.78 -2.10
N VAL A 38 15.63 -3.90 -3.26
CA VAL A 38 14.83 -2.83 -3.87
C VAL A 38 13.67 -2.43 -2.96
N ALA A 39 12.93 -3.39 -2.40
CA ALA A 39 11.83 -3.11 -1.50
C ALA A 39 12.29 -2.41 -0.20
N MET A 40 13.41 -2.85 0.37
CA MET A 40 13.97 -2.21 1.56
C MET A 40 14.53 -0.82 1.27
N ASP A 41 15.24 -0.64 0.14
CA ASP A 41 15.72 0.68 -0.30
C ASP A 41 14.52 1.64 -0.42
N ALA A 42 13.45 1.22 -1.09
CA ALA A 42 12.23 2.04 -1.24
C ALA A 42 11.56 2.36 0.11
N ALA A 43 11.50 1.40 1.04
CA ALA A 43 10.95 1.62 2.38
C ALA A 43 11.79 2.63 3.18
N PHE A 44 13.13 2.53 3.13
CA PHE A 44 14.02 3.50 3.79
C PHE A 44 13.97 4.89 3.14
N ASP A 45 13.94 4.96 1.82
CA ASP A 45 13.85 6.19 1.05
C ASP A 45 12.54 6.95 1.38
N GLU A 46 11.42 6.24 1.52
CA GLU A 46 10.13 6.84 1.88
C GLU A 46 10.18 7.60 3.22
N TRP A 47 10.91 7.08 4.21
CA TRP A 47 11.12 7.77 5.49
C TRP A 47 12.16 8.90 5.44
N ALA A 48 13.00 8.93 4.41
CA ALA A 48 14.00 9.99 4.16
C ALA A 48 13.45 11.12 3.27
N GLU A 49 12.33 10.91 2.60
CA GLU A 49 11.76 11.84 1.62
C GLU A 49 11.26 13.18 2.19
N PRO A 50 10.70 13.27 3.42
CA PRO A 50 10.32 14.54 4.02
C PRO A 50 11.48 15.53 4.14
N GLY A 51 11.45 16.63 3.37
CA GLY A 51 12.53 17.62 3.36
C GLY A 51 12.72 18.38 4.68
N CYS A 52 11.76 18.29 5.61
CA CYS A 52 11.88 18.79 6.97
C CYS A 52 12.58 17.82 7.93
N SER A 53 13.04 16.66 7.45
CA SER A 53 13.75 15.64 8.20
C SER A 53 15.21 15.54 7.76
N GLU A 54 16.12 15.28 8.70
CA GLU A 54 17.51 14.88 8.42
C GLU A 54 17.68 13.35 8.46
N PHE A 55 16.61 12.58 8.69
CA PHE A 55 16.68 11.12 8.66
C PHE A 55 17.11 10.62 7.29
N ASN A 56 18.03 9.65 7.28
CA ASN A 56 18.48 8.99 6.08
C ASN A 56 19.02 7.61 6.45
N ALA A 57 18.98 6.67 5.50
CA ALA A 57 19.57 5.37 5.67
C ALA A 57 20.22 4.94 4.35
N GLU A 58 21.35 4.23 4.44
CA GLU A 58 22.05 3.74 3.28
C GLU A 58 22.22 2.22 3.36
N ARG A 59 22.11 1.55 2.21
CA ARG A 59 22.41 0.13 2.11
C ARG A 59 23.91 -0.12 2.17
N GLY A 60 24.34 -0.84 3.19
CA GLY A 60 25.68 -1.38 3.32
C GLY A 60 25.88 -2.70 2.55
N PRO A 61 27.11 -3.25 2.54
CA PRO A 61 27.36 -4.56 1.95
C PRO A 61 26.67 -5.67 2.76
N ASP A 62 26.06 -6.61 2.04
CA ASP A 62 25.45 -7.81 2.62
C ASP A 62 26.44 -8.55 3.53
N ALA A 63 25.92 -9.13 4.60
CA ALA A 63 26.74 -9.77 5.63
C ALA A 63 26.06 -11.01 6.22
N ALA A 64 26.86 -11.94 6.74
CA ALA A 64 26.37 -13.12 7.46
C ALA A 64 26.01 -12.74 8.90
N LEU A 65 24.85 -12.09 9.06
CA LEU A 65 24.32 -11.60 10.34
C LEU A 65 22.99 -12.29 10.65
N ASP A 66 22.64 -12.36 11.93
CA ASP A 66 21.36 -12.86 12.40
C ASP A 66 20.46 -11.65 12.73
N PRO A 67 19.31 -11.47 12.07
CA PRO A 67 18.43 -10.30 12.23
C PRO A 67 17.67 -10.26 13.58
N LEU A 68 18.09 -11.08 14.56
CA LEU A 68 17.65 -11.02 15.95
C LEU A 68 18.82 -10.96 16.94
N ALA A 69 20.06 -10.93 16.45
CA ALA A 69 21.23 -10.86 17.30
C ALA A 69 21.57 -9.42 17.67
N GLN A 70 21.74 -9.16 18.97
CA GLN A 70 22.30 -7.91 19.45
C GLN A 70 23.83 -7.89 19.26
N ASP A 71 24.30 -7.56 18.06
CA ASP A 71 25.69 -7.60 17.65
C ASP A 71 26.29 -6.24 17.22
N GLY A 72 25.47 -5.18 17.29
CA GLY A 72 25.85 -3.81 16.92
C GLY A 72 25.93 -3.58 15.41
N ALA A 73 25.46 -4.53 14.60
CA ALA A 73 25.13 -4.29 13.20
C ALA A 73 23.63 -4.02 13.06
N PHE A 74 23.23 -3.57 11.88
CA PHE A 74 21.83 -3.30 11.56
C PHE A 74 21.46 -4.16 10.37
N SER A 75 20.71 -5.22 10.60
CA SER A 75 20.50 -6.28 9.62
C SER A 75 19.04 -6.53 9.31
N VAL A 76 18.81 -6.99 8.08
CA VAL A 76 17.49 -7.33 7.56
C VAL A 76 17.53 -8.76 7.05
N GLY A 77 16.58 -9.60 7.46
CA GLY A 77 16.55 -11.01 7.01
C GLY A 77 15.23 -11.73 7.28
N PHE A 78 15.16 -12.98 6.84
CA PHE A 78 13.96 -13.81 6.85
C PHE A 78 14.17 -15.08 7.66
N TYR A 79 13.22 -15.37 8.55
CA TYR A 79 13.18 -16.62 9.29
C TYR A 79 12.25 -17.61 8.57
N GLU A 80 12.85 -18.48 7.77
CA GLU A 80 12.16 -19.42 6.86
C GLU A 80 11.72 -20.74 7.51
N THR A 81 12.33 -21.13 8.63
CA THR A 81 12.11 -22.48 9.19
C THR A 81 11.59 -22.53 10.62
N ASP A 82 11.87 -21.53 11.44
CA ASP A 82 11.52 -21.55 12.87
C ASP A 82 11.27 -20.14 13.38
N TRP A 83 10.06 -19.62 13.16
CA TRP A 83 9.67 -18.31 13.66
C TRP A 83 9.66 -18.30 15.20
N PRO A 84 10.44 -17.43 15.86
CA PRO A 84 10.54 -17.47 17.32
C PRO A 84 9.20 -17.17 17.99
N ALA A 85 8.73 -18.08 18.85
CA ALA A 85 7.45 -17.91 19.55
C ALA A 85 7.36 -16.63 20.41
N SER A 86 8.49 -16.02 20.78
CA SER A 86 8.54 -14.73 21.47
C SER A 86 8.07 -13.54 20.62
N LEU A 87 8.08 -13.68 19.29
CA LEU A 87 7.64 -12.66 18.34
C LEU A 87 6.14 -12.79 17.98
N GLY A 88 5.46 -13.83 18.49
CA GLY A 88 4.03 -14.04 18.28
C GLY A 88 3.68 -14.28 16.81
N ASP A 89 2.54 -13.75 16.37
CA ASP A 89 1.98 -13.96 15.03
C ASP A 89 2.31 -12.83 14.03
N ALA A 90 3.27 -11.96 14.35
CA ALA A 90 3.63 -10.83 13.49
C ALA A 90 4.18 -11.29 12.11
N LEU A 91 3.90 -10.49 11.08
CA LEU A 91 4.45 -10.68 9.73
C LEU A 91 5.94 -10.35 9.69
N ALA A 92 6.34 -9.29 10.39
CA ALA A 92 7.72 -8.90 10.61
C ALA A 92 7.86 -8.26 11.99
N VAL A 93 9.10 -8.07 12.44
CA VAL A 93 9.41 -7.35 13.67
C VAL A 93 10.70 -6.58 13.52
N THR A 94 10.66 -5.32 13.92
CA THR A 94 11.85 -4.52 14.19
C THR A 94 12.24 -4.64 15.66
N THR A 95 13.37 -5.29 15.92
CA THR A 95 13.96 -5.27 17.25
C THR A 95 14.82 -4.04 17.39
N TRP A 96 14.63 -3.27 18.45
CA TRP A 96 15.36 -2.03 18.69
C TRP A 96 15.88 -1.97 20.12
N TYR A 97 17.10 -1.47 20.26
CA TYR A 97 17.77 -1.31 21.55
C TYR A 97 18.03 0.17 21.80
N THR A 98 17.74 0.61 23.02
CA THR A 98 18.04 1.98 23.45
C THR A 98 19.01 2.03 24.61
N ASN A 99 19.77 3.11 24.68
CA ASN A 99 20.54 3.45 25.87
C ASN A 99 19.65 4.14 26.94
N GLY A 100 20.25 4.53 28.06
CA GLY A 100 19.54 5.20 29.16
C GLY A 100 19.00 6.60 28.83
N GLN A 101 19.29 7.11 27.64
CA GLN A 101 18.89 8.41 27.11
C GLN A 101 17.82 8.28 26.02
N CYS A 102 17.28 7.07 25.80
CA CYS A 102 16.30 6.76 24.76
C CYS A 102 16.87 6.83 23.34
N GLU A 103 18.19 6.93 23.20
CA GLU A 103 18.81 6.91 21.88
C GLU A 103 18.84 5.47 21.38
N VAL A 104 18.34 5.24 20.17
CA VAL A 104 18.46 3.95 19.49
C VAL A 104 19.93 3.70 19.20
N THR A 105 20.41 2.54 19.64
CA THR A 105 21.81 2.11 19.45
C THR A 105 21.93 0.99 18.43
N GLU A 106 20.83 0.28 18.19
CA GLU A 106 20.77 -0.88 17.31
C GLU A 106 19.33 -1.16 16.93
N ALA A 107 19.13 -1.53 15.67
CA ALA A 107 17.87 -1.99 15.14
C ALA A 107 18.11 -3.07 14.07
N ASP A 108 17.30 -4.12 14.11
CA ASP A 108 17.28 -5.19 13.11
C ASP A 108 15.83 -5.45 12.70
N ILE A 109 15.62 -5.85 11.45
CA ILE A 109 14.31 -6.17 10.90
C ILE A 109 14.30 -7.65 10.51
N VAL A 110 13.36 -8.40 11.07
CA VAL A 110 13.16 -9.80 10.71
C VAL A 110 11.77 -10.02 10.13
N PHE A 111 11.71 -10.67 8.98
CA PHE A 111 10.49 -11.09 8.31
C PHE A 111 10.20 -12.57 8.58
N ARG A 112 8.92 -12.91 8.74
CA ARG A 112 8.47 -14.29 8.94
C ARG A 112 8.31 -14.99 7.60
N GLY A 113 9.19 -15.92 7.25
CA GLY A 113 9.10 -16.72 6.02
C GLY A 113 8.49 -18.12 6.21
N THR A 114 8.16 -18.52 7.44
CA THR A 114 7.72 -19.91 7.72
C THR A 114 6.41 -20.32 7.03
N ASP A 115 5.52 -19.36 6.80
CA ASP A 115 4.15 -19.57 6.33
C ASP A 115 3.51 -18.30 5.75
N VAL A 116 4.32 -17.29 5.44
CA VAL A 116 3.91 -16.09 4.71
C VAL A 116 4.54 -16.18 3.32
N LEU A 117 3.74 -15.96 2.29
CA LEU A 117 4.23 -15.84 0.92
C LEU A 117 4.55 -14.36 0.65
N TRP A 118 5.84 -14.03 0.55
CA TRP A 118 6.29 -12.67 0.30
C TRP A 118 6.35 -12.35 -1.19
N VAL A 119 5.80 -11.20 -1.56
CA VAL A 119 5.81 -10.67 -2.92
C VAL A 119 6.37 -9.24 -2.91
N ASP A 120 7.03 -8.83 -4.00
CA ASP A 120 7.53 -7.45 -4.18
C ASP A 120 6.82 -6.72 -5.35
N ASP A 121 5.91 -7.41 -6.02
CA ASP A 121 5.13 -6.98 -7.16
C ASP A 121 3.66 -6.79 -6.80
N GLY A 122 2.85 -6.48 -7.83
CA GLY A 122 1.49 -5.91 -7.78
C GLY A 122 0.57 -6.55 -6.77
N TRP A 123 0.71 -7.85 -6.64
CA TRP A 123 -0.40 -8.77 -6.52
C TRP A 123 -0.53 -9.21 -5.09
N LEU A 124 -1.66 -8.85 -4.49
CA LEU A 124 -2.06 -9.41 -3.21
C LEU A 124 -3.32 -10.22 -3.45
N ASN A 125 -3.16 -11.52 -3.68
CA ASN A 125 -4.23 -12.41 -3.23
C ASN A 125 -4.25 -12.39 -1.68
N TYR A 126 -5.35 -12.82 -1.07
CA TYR A 126 -5.51 -12.80 0.40
C TYR A 126 -4.48 -13.65 1.18
N LEU A 127 -3.59 -14.39 0.50
CA LEU A 127 -2.52 -15.20 1.07
C LEU A 127 -1.11 -14.59 0.86
N GLU A 128 -0.99 -13.53 0.06
CA GLU A 128 0.25 -12.85 -0.27
C GLU A 128 0.44 -11.60 0.59
N VAL A 129 1.70 -11.25 0.83
CA VAL A 129 2.06 -10.09 1.65
C VAL A 129 3.12 -9.27 0.93
N ASP A 130 2.83 -7.99 0.76
CA ASP A 130 3.69 -7.02 0.09
C ASP A 130 4.88 -6.70 1.01
N VAL A 131 6.06 -7.14 0.60
CA VAL A 131 7.27 -6.98 1.40
C VAL A 131 7.61 -5.51 1.61
N GLN A 132 7.32 -4.62 0.65
CA GLN A 132 7.63 -3.20 0.78
C GLN A 132 6.68 -2.50 1.76
N ALA A 133 5.39 -2.80 1.73
CA ALA A 133 4.42 -2.25 2.67
C ALA A 133 4.79 -2.63 4.11
N VAL A 134 5.04 -3.93 4.37
CA VAL A 134 5.49 -4.38 5.68
C VAL A 134 6.87 -3.80 6.03
N ALA A 135 7.80 -3.73 5.08
CA ALA A 135 9.09 -3.08 5.30
C ALA A 135 8.93 -1.60 5.69
N THR A 136 7.99 -0.87 5.10
CA THR A 136 7.75 0.55 5.40
C THR A 136 7.28 0.70 6.85
N HIS A 137 6.43 -0.20 7.34
CA HIS A 137 6.03 -0.30 8.75
C HIS A 137 7.23 -0.55 9.67
N GLU A 138 8.03 -1.56 9.34
CA GLU A 138 9.20 -1.94 10.14
C GLU A 138 10.27 -0.85 10.15
N VAL A 139 10.52 -0.19 9.03
CA VAL A 139 11.39 0.99 8.98
C VAL A 139 10.81 2.12 9.82
N GLY A 140 9.51 2.27 9.94
CA GLY A 140 8.93 3.23 10.88
C GLY A 140 9.33 2.94 12.34
N HIS A 141 9.30 1.67 12.76
CA HIS A 141 9.86 1.28 14.06
C HIS A 141 11.35 1.57 14.18
N TRP A 142 12.12 1.31 13.11
CA TRP A 142 13.54 1.65 13.03
C TRP A 142 13.79 3.15 13.22
N VAL A 143 12.95 3.99 12.61
CA VAL A 143 12.97 5.46 12.72
C VAL A 143 12.59 5.91 14.14
N GLY A 144 11.93 5.09 14.95
CA GLY A 144 11.51 5.42 16.32
C GLY A 144 10.01 5.62 16.48
N PHE A 145 9.22 5.20 15.49
CA PHE A 145 7.76 5.18 15.59
C PHE A 145 7.28 3.98 16.42
N GLY A 146 6.14 4.20 17.07
CA GLY A 146 5.32 3.12 17.59
C GLY A 146 4.07 3.06 16.72
N HIS A 147 3.27 2.02 16.90
CA HIS A 147 2.00 1.87 16.19
C HIS A 147 1.09 3.08 16.40
N ASP A 148 0.31 3.39 15.37
CA ASP A 148 -0.86 4.25 15.46
C ASP A 148 -2.15 3.44 15.24
N SER A 149 -3.28 4.14 15.18
CA SER A 149 -4.59 3.54 14.90
C SER A 149 -5.22 4.09 13.61
N THR A 150 -4.41 4.73 12.77
CA THR A 150 -4.83 5.34 11.52
C THR A 150 -4.90 4.25 10.48
N SER A 151 -6.06 3.97 9.92
CA SER A 151 -6.16 3.01 8.81
C SER A 151 -5.26 3.46 7.65
N GLY A 152 -4.57 2.53 6.99
CA GLY A 152 -3.63 2.77 5.87
C GLY A 152 -2.45 3.69 6.16
N SER A 153 -2.26 4.09 7.42
CA SER A 153 -0.96 4.55 7.85
C SER A 153 0.02 3.39 7.79
N PRO A 154 1.26 3.62 7.33
CA PRO A 154 2.31 2.61 7.40
C PRO A 154 2.63 2.21 8.84
N MET A 155 2.13 2.92 9.86
CA MET A 155 2.30 2.53 11.27
C MET A 155 1.07 1.85 11.87
N ASN A 156 0.08 1.48 11.05
CA ASN A 156 -1.04 0.67 11.52
C ASN A 156 -0.54 -0.75 11.84
N PRO A 157 -0.85 -1.32 13.02
CA PRO A 157 -0.39 -2.65 13.38
C PRO A 157 -1.04 -3.79 12.58
N THR A 158 -2.05 -3.49 11.75
CA THR A 158 -2.75 -4.46 10.90
C THR A 158 -2.47 -4.15 9.45
N TYR A 159 -1.84 -5.11 8.77
CA TYR A 159 -1.64 -5.08 7.34
C TYR A 159 -2.99 -5.19 6.63
N SER A 160 -3.34 -4.19 5.82
CA SER A 160 -4.63 -4.16 5.11
C SER A 160 -4.67 -5.02 3.85
N GLY A 161 -3.54 -5.58 3.43
CA GLY A 161 -3.47 -6.29 2.15
C GLY A 161 -3.45 -5.34 0.96
N THR A 162 -2.91 -4.12 1.15
CA THR A 162 -2.81 -3.10 0.11
C THR A 162 -1.42 -2.50 0.06
N ARG A 163 -1.22 -1.60 -0.90
CA ARG A 163 0.04 -0.86 -1.11
C ARG A 163 0.01 0.56 -0.58
N SER A 164 -1.14 1.05 -0.10
CA SER A 164 -1.25 2.38 0.51
C SER A 164 -0.24 2.54 1.65
N GLU A 165 0.02 1.44 2.38
CA GLU A 165 0.97 1.32 3.49
C GLU A 165 2.46 1.36 3.06
N ARG A 166 2.76 1.43 1.74
CA ARG A 166 4.11 1.73 1.25
C ARG A 166 4.48 3.20 1.39
N THR A 167 3.53 4.08 1.73
CA THR A 167 3.74 5.54 1.71
C THR A 167 3.41 6.21 3.05
N LEU A 168 4.09 7.31 3.35
CA LEU A 168 3.84 8.08 4.57
C LEU A 168 2.54 8.88 4.48
N THR A 169 1.80 8.93 5.58
CA THR A 169 0.78 9.96 5.79
C THR A 169 1.44 11.26 6.26
N CYS A 170 0.73 12.40 6.16
CA CYS A 170 1.24 13.67 6.68
C CYS A 170 1.55 13.61 8.20
N ASN A 171 0.85 12.77 8.97
CA ASN A 171 1.13 12.57 10.40
C ASN A 171 2.48 11.85 10.61
N ASN A 172 2.83 10.91 9.73
CA ASN A 172 4.14 10.27 9.77
C ASN A 172 5.24 11.28 9.40
N THR A 173 5.00 12.11 8.38
CA THR A 173 5.87 13.23 8.01
C THR A 173 6.13 14.19 9.17
N GLU A 174 5.08 14.67 9.85
CA GLU A 174 5.24 15.53 11.02
C GLU A 174 6.01 14.83 12.15
N GLY A 175 5.76 13.54 12.36
CA GLY A 175 6.46 12.74 13.33
C GLY A 175 7.96 12.64 13.04
N VAL A 176 8.34 12.34 11.80
CA VAL A 176 9.76 12.12 11.46
C VAL A 176 10.51 13.45 11.47
N CYS A 177 9.87 14.54 11.02
CA CYS A 177 10.42 15.89 11.13
C CYS A 177 10.51 16.39 12.58
N THR A 178 9.68 15.86 13.49
CA THR A 178 9.81 16.12 14.93
C THR A 178 10.98 15.37 15.55
N LEU A 179 11.21 14.11 15.14
CA LEU A 179 12.31 13.28 15.64
C LEU A 179 13.67 13.74 15.10
N TYR A 180 13.73 14.13 13.83
CA TYR A 180 14.96 14.45 13.10
C TYR A 180 14.87 15.80 12.38
N PRO A 181 14.67 16.93 13.09
CA PRO A 181 14.36 18.21 12.46
C PRO A 181 15.47 18.73 11.54
N ALA A 182 15.13 19.01 10.29
CA ALA A 182 15.92 19.78 9.34
C ALA A 182 15.36 21.20 9.14
N SER A 183 16.12 22.04 8.45
CA SER A 183 15.66 23.37 8.02
C SER A 183 15.03 23.39 6.61
N GLY A 184 14.98 22.23 5.94
CA GLY A 184 14.41 22.09 4.61
C GLY A 184 12.89 22.15 4.64
N VAL A 185 12.33 22.58 3.51
CA VAL A 185 10.89 22.61 3.24
C VAL A 185 10.60 22.05 1.84
N SER A 186 11.55 21.32 1.26
CA SER A 186 11.34 20.69 -0.05
C SER A 186 10.38 19.52 0.08
N CYS A 187 9.62 19.29 -0.97
CA CYS A 187 8.70 18.18 -1.06
C CYS A 187 8.59 17.74 -2.52
N SER A 188 8.22 16.48 -2.71
CA SER A 188 7.80 15.93 -4.00
C SER A 188 6.27 15.81 -4.10
N GLN A 189 5.57 15.76 -2.96
CA GLN A 189 4.11 15.57 -2.83
C GLN A 189 3.60 16.17 -1.50
N ASP A 190 2.29 16.46 -1.43
CA ASP A 190 1.62 17.07 -0.25
C ASP A 190 1.82 16.27 1.04
N ARG A 191 1.83 14.94 0.97
CA ARG A 191 2.05 14.06 2.13
C ARG A 191 3.42 14.23 2.78
N TYR A 192 4.41 14.77 2.06
CA TYR A 192 5.74 15.09 2.59
C TYR A 192 5.83 16.50 3.19
N CYS A 193 4.69 17.17 3.33
CA CYS A 193 4.53 18.42 4.05
C CYS A 193 3.78 18.22 5.38
N PRO A 194 3.83 19.21 6.30
CA PRO A 194 2.96 19.22 7.47
C PRO A 194 1.50 19.07 7.09
N CYS A 195 0.68 18.49 7.97
CA CYS A 195 -0.72 18.25 7.66
C CYS A 195 -1.44 19.58 7.38
N GLY A 196 -2.18 19.62 6.25
CA GLY A 196 -2.85 20.83 5.77
C GLY A 196 -1.95 21.83 5.03
N VAL A 197 -0.72 21.44 4.65
CA VAL A 197 0.18 22.23 3.83
C VAL A 197 0.41 21.52 2.49
N GLY A 198 0.30 22.25 1.39
CA GLY A 198 0.52 21.73 0.04
C GLY A 198 1.98 21.73 -0.39
N CYS A 199 2.33 20.85 -1.33
CA CYS A 199 3.59 20.83 -2.02
C CYS A 199 3.51 21.65 -3.32
N ASN A 200 3.74 22.95 -3.20
CA ASN A 200 3.63 23.90 -4.30
C ASN A 200 5.01 24.24 -4.87
N ASP A 201 5.21 24.00 -6.16
CA ASP A 201 6.49 24.20 -6.85
C ASP A 201 7.69 23.51 -6.15
N GLY A 202 7.43 22.35 -5.53
CA GLY A 202 8.42 21.56 -4.80
C GLY A 202 8.77 22.08 -3.40
N LEU A 203 7.94 22.96 -2.85
CA LEU A 203 8.09 23.53 -1.51
C LEU A 203 6.81 23.37 -0.70
N CYS A 204 6.94 23.06 0.59
CA CYS A 204 5.84 23.03 1.54
C CYS A 204 5.38 24.44 1.88
N GLU A 205 4.40 24.93 1.13
CA GLU A 205 3.80 26.24 1.33
C GLU A 205 2.36 26.27 0.84
N GLY A 206 1.56 27.18 1.40
CA GLY A 206 0.16 27.30 1.01
C GLY A 206 -0.70 26.12 1.43
N ALA A 207 -1.95 26.14 1.00
CA ALA A 207 -2.85 25.01 1.18
C ALA A 207 -2.59 23.95 0.09
N PRO A 208 -2.94 22.67 0.34
CA PRO A 208 -2.92 21.61 -0.67
C PRO A 208 -3.58 22.06 -1.96
N THR A 209 -3.06 21.64 -3.12
CA THR A 209 -3.66 22.03 -4.41
C THR A 209 -5.11 21.54 -4.58
N ASN A 210 -5.53 20.63 -3.70
CA ASN A 210 -6.85 19.99 -3.65
C ASN A 210 -7.62 20.37 -2.37
N SER A 211 -7.34 21.54 -1.77
CA SER A 211 -7.99 21.97 -0.53
C SER A 211 -9.17 22.90 -0.77
N ASP A 212 -10.35 22.32 -0.93
CA ASP A 212 -11.50 22.93 -0.28
C ASP A 212 -11.35 22.72 1.23
N GLU A 213 -11.51 23.81 1.98
CA GLU A 213 -11.10 23.95 3.37
C GLU A 213 -11.96 23.11 4.34
N GLU A 214 -11.29 22.47 5.32
CA GLU A 214 -11.83 21.57 6.36
C GLU A 214 -12.02 20.14 5.81
N GLU A 215 -11.13 19.18 6.07
CA GLU A 215 -11.31 18.29 7.23
C GLU A 215 -10.00 17.63 7.69
N LEU A 216 -9.89 17.47 9.00
CA LEU A 216 -9.00 16.50 9.61
C LEU A 216 -9.57 15.11 9.30
N PHE A 217 -8.81 14.26 8.59
CA PHE A 217 -9.05 12.82 8.51
C PHE A 217 -10.21 12.32 7.63
N GLU A 218 -10.74 13.13 6.72
CA GLU A 218 -11.53 12.61 5.59
C GLU A 218 -10.56 12.40 4.41
N PRO A 219 -10.56 11.23 3.75
CA PRO A 219 -9.92 11.09 2.43
C PRO A 219 -10.51 12.17 1.50
N GLY A 220 -9.72 12.78 0.61
CA GLY A 220 -10.23 13.85 -0.27
C GLY A 220 -11.38 13.37 -1.17
N ASP A 221 -12.09 14.28 -1.85
CA ASP A 221 -13.10 13.90 -2.86
C ASP A 221 -12.40 13.32 -4.11
N CYS A 222 -12.95 12.25 -4.68
CA CYS A 222 -12.34 11.56 -5.82
C CYS A 222 -12.70 12.19 -7.19
N ASP A 223 -13.70 13.08 -7.24
CA ASP A 223 -14.16 13.80 -8.46
C ASP A 223 -13.12 14.82 -9.00
N ASP A 224 -12.27 15.41 -8.15
CA ASP A 224 -11.48 16.60 -8.51
C ASP A 224 -10.26 16.36 -9.43
N GLY A 225 -10.03 15.11 -9.85
CA GLY A 225 -8.87 14.73 -10.67
C GLY A 225 -9.13 14.60 -12.18
N PRO A 226 -8.06 14.45 -12.99
CA PRO A 226 -8.20 14.28 -14.43
C PRO A 226 -8.75 12.91 -14.81
N SER A 227 -9.87 12.88 -15.55
CA SER A 227 -10.40 11.62 -16.05
C SER A 227 -9.39 10.85 -16.92
N ALA A 228 -9.34 9.55 -16.75
CA ALA A 228 -8.41 8.66 -17.44
C ALA A 228 -9.15 7.59 -18.26
N SER A 229 -8.50 7.11 -19.32
CA SER A 229 -8.95 5.96 -20.11
C SER A 229 -7.79 4.98 -20.21
N ILE A 230 -8.03 3.74 -19.79
CA ILE A 230 -7.01 2.73 -19.57
C ILE A 230 -7.46 1.43 -20.23
N ASP A 231 -6.55 0.82 -20.99
CA ASP A 231 -6.76 -0.51 -21.53
C ASP A 231 -6.31 -1.56 -20.50
N GLU A 232 -7.02 -2.67 -20.46
CA GLU A 232 -6.64 -3.82 -19.67
C GLU A 232 -5.30 -4.39 -20.16
N GLU A 233 -4.35 -4.63 -19.25
CA GLU A 233 -3.03 -5.17 -19.60
C GLU A 233 -2.87 -6.67 -19.33
N GLU A 234 -3.83 -7.27 -18.63
CA GLU A 234 -3.82 -8.67 -18.21
C GLU A 234 -4.12 -9.60 -19.41
N PRO A 235 -3.44 -10.75 -19.53
CA PRO A 235 -3.91 -11.81 -20.41
C PRO A 235 -5.13 -12.48 -19.78
N ASN A 236 -6.22 -12.40 -20.54
CA ASN A 236 -7.56 -12.99 -20.44
C ASN A 236 -7.65 -14.50 -20.06
N ASP A 237 -6.81 -15.05 -19.20
CA ASP A 237 -6.78 -16.48 -18.88
C ASP A 237 -6.19 -16.91 -17.51
N GLU A 238 -5.73 -16.00 -16.63
CA GLU A 238 -5.17 -16.37 -15.32
C GLU A 238 -6.02 -15.89 -14.13
N LEU A 239 -6.57 -16.84 -13.35
CA LEU A 239 -7.44 -16.61 -12.17
C LEU A 239 -6.82 -15.77 -11.03
N TYR A 240 -5.58 -15.33 -11.16
CA TYR A 240 -4.77 -14.72 -10.10
C TYR A 240 -4.05 -13.44 -10.51
N ASP A 241 -4.27 -12.97 -11.73
CA ASP A 241 -3.72 -11.74 -12.27
C ASP A 241 -4.79 -10.63 -11.99
N SER A 242 -4.42 -9.54 -11.30
CA SER A 242 -5.15 -8.25 -11.25
C SER A 242 -4.30 -7.07 -11.76
N GLN A 243 -4.88 -6.19 -12.57
CA GLN A 243 -4.26 -4.92 -12.97
C GLN A 243 -4.38 -3.86 -11.88
N TYR A 244 -3.24 -3.31 -11.43
CA TYR A 244 -3.22 -2.23 -10.44
C TYR A 244 -3.16 -0.87 -11.10
N LEU A 245 -4.14 -0.02 -10.80
CA LEU A 245 -4.20 1.37 -11.22
C LEU A 245 -3.91 2.24 -10.00
N SER A 246 -2.65 2.69 -9.91
CA SER A 246 -2.21 3.54 -8.82
C SER A 246 -2.78 4.94 -8.98
N ARG A 247 -3.33 5.51 -7.89
CA ARG A 247 -3.61 6.94 -7.75
C ARG A 247 -4.61 7.45 -8.79
N VAL A 248 -5.82 6.91 -8.73
CA VAL A 248 -6.94 7.38 -9.54
C VAL A 248 -7.46 8.69 -8.96
N GLU A 249 -7.26 9.78 -9.69
CA GLU A 249 -7.81 11.10 -9.38
C GLU A 249 -8.82 11.40 -10.50
N GLY A 250 -10.14 11.33 -10.25
CA GLY A 250 -11.21 11.59 -11.24
C GLY A 250 -11.77 10.35 -11.96
N ASP A 251 -12.80 10.57 -12.79
CA ASP A 251 -13.52 9.51 -13.52
C ASP A 251 -12.60 8.60 -14.36
N LEU A 252 -12.90 7.31 -14.41
CA LEU A 252 -12.08 6.32 -15.09
C LEU A 252 -12.89 5.50 -16.08
N GLU A 253 -12.37 5.35 -17.30
CA GLU A 253 -12.86 4.40 -18.30
C GLU A 253 -11.83 3.27 -18.44
N ILE A 254 -12.22 2.04 -18.15
CA ILE A 254 -11.38 0.85 -18.30
C ILE A 254 -11.96 -0.01 -19.41
N SER A 255 -11.16 -0.42 -20.38
CA SER A 255 -11.60 -1.28 -21.48
C SER A 255 -10.82 -2.59 -21.49
N GLY A 256 -11.51 -3.71 -21.64
CA GLY A 256 -10.88 -5.04 -21.65
C GLY A 256 -11.66 -6.04 -22.47
N SER A 257 -11.29 -7.31 -22.38
CA SER A 257 -11.95 -8.38 -23.14
C SER A 257 -11.91 -9.70 -22.41
N LEU A 258 -13.03 -10.41 -22.36
CA LEU A 258 -13.07 -11.75 -21.77
C LEU A 258 -12.98 -12.82 -22.86
N SER A 259 -12.01 -13.71 -22.76
CA SER A 259 -11.72 -14.75 -23.76
C SER A 259 -12.62 -15.99 -23.63
N SER A 260 -13.27 -16.18 -22.48
CA SER A 260 -14.15 -17.31 -22.21
C SER A 260 -15.24 -16.98 -21.17
N CYS A 261 -16.34 -17.72 -21.23
CA CYS A 261 -17.48 -17.56 -20.31
C CYS A 261 -17.75 -18.84 -19.53
N GLY A 262 -18.30 -18.69 -18.34
CA GLY A 262 -18.88 -19.77 -17.57
C GLY A 262 -20.01 -20.47 -18.34
N ASN A 263 -20.40 -21.65 -17.86
CA ASN A 263 -21.49 -22.42 -18.46
C ASN A 263 -22.81 -22.31 -17.68
N GLY A 264 -22.90 -21.37 -16.74
CA GLY A 264 -24.04 -21.16 -15.84
C GLY A 264 -24.22 -22.21 -14.73
N LEU A 265 -23.34 -23.21 -14.63
CA LEU A 265 -23.38 -24.27 -13.60
C LEU A 265 -22.07 -24.39 -12.81
N ASP A 266 -20.94 -24.29 -13.50
CA ASP A 266 -19.60 -24.24 -12.93
C ASP A 266 -18.87 -23.03 -13.56
N TRP A 267 -18.08 -22.31 -12.76
CA TRP A 267 -17.19 -21.30 -13.26
C TRP A 267 -16.07 -21.97 -14.07
N THR A 268 -16.06 -21.72 -15.38
CA THR A 268 -15.06 -22.25 -16.33
C THR A 268 -14.49 -21.15 -17.22
N GLY A 269 -14.85 -19.91 -16.92
CA GLY A 269 -14.63 -18.74 -17.74
C GLY A 269 -13.43 -17.92 -17.29
N ASP A 270 -13.24 -16.85 -18.04
CA ASP A 270 -12.24 -15.84 -17.84
C ASP A 270 -12.77 -14.73 -16.92
N MET A 271 -11.88 -14.09 -16.17
CA MET A 271 -12.20 -13.09 -15.17
C MET A 271 -11.07 -12.08 -15.11
N ASP A 272 -11.44 -10.81 -15.23
CA ASP A 272 -10.53 -9.69 -15.20
C ASP A 272 -10.62 -9.04 -13.82
N ARG A 273 -9.49 -8.76 -13.20
CA ARG A 273 -9.44 -8.11 -11.89
C ARG A 273 -8.67 -6.80 -11.99
N ILE A 274 -9.20 -5.77 -11.35
CA ILE A 274 -8.60 -4.44 -11.31
C ILE A 274 -8.58 -3.97 -9.87
N VAL A 275 -7.43 -3.48 -9.41
CA VAL A 275 -7.32 -2.79 -8.12
C VAL A 275 -7.08 -1.31 -8.36
N LEU A 276 -7.95 -0.48 -7.81
CA LEU A 276 -7.78 0.98 -7.80
C LEU A 276 -7.19 1.35 -6.43
N ASP A 277 -5.99 1.91 -6.42
CA ASP A 277 -5.37 2.49 -5.22
C ASP A 277 -5.88 3.91 -5.06
N MET A 278 -6.63 4.15 -3.98
CA MET A 278 -7.38 5.39 -3.78
C MET A 278 -6.97 6.04 -2.45
N ASP A 279 -6.48 7.27 -2.56
CA ASP A 279 -6.18 8.15 -1.42
C ASP A 279 -7.38 9.08 -1.06
N CYS A 280 -8.57 8.77 -1.59
CA CYS A 280 -9.77 9.60 -1.59
C CYS A 280 -11.01 8.74 -1.24
N ALA A 281 -12.11 9.39 -0.83
CA ALA A 281 -13.36 8.74 -0.47
C ALA A 281 -14.55 9.46 -1.09
N ASP A 282 -15.40 8.72 -1.79
CA ASP A 282 -16.52 9.31 -2.51
C ASP A 282 -17.66 8.30 -2.74
N GLU A 283 -18.84 8.81 -3.08
CA GLU A 283 -19.86 7.99 -3.74
C GLU A 283 -19.31 7.60 -5.12
N VAL A 284 -19.31 6.31 -5.42
CA VAL A 284 -18.79 5.79 -6.67
C VAL A 284 -19.88 5.04 -7.42
N THR A 285 -19.97 5.26 -8.73
CA THR A 285 -20.89 4.53 -9.61
C THR A 285 -20.10 3.75 -10.65
N PHE A 286 -20.38 2.45 -10.74
CA PHE A 286 -19.79 1.55 -11.73
C PHE A 286 -20.79 1.29 -12.85
N VAL A 287 -20.37 1.45 -14.10
CA VAL A 287 -21.19 1.18 -15.29
C VAL A 287 -20.41 0.28 -16.23
N LEU A 288 -20.78 -1.00 -16.26
CA LEU A 288 -20.22 -2.01 -17.14
C LEU A 288 -21.06 -2.14 -18.41
N ASP A 289 -20.46 -1.89 -19.57
CA ASP A 289 -21.05 -2.08 -20.90
C ASP A 289 -20.26 -3.15 -21.67
N TRP A 290 -20.92 -3.85 -22.59
CA TRP A 290 -20.29 -4.88 -23.42
C TRP A 290 -20.95 -5.02 -24.79
N SER A 291 -20.18 -5.54 -25.74
CA SER A 291 -20.53 -5.47 -27.16
C SER A 291 -21.49 -6.56 -27.65
N ASP A 292 -21.50 -7.73 -27.01
CA ASP A 292 -22.28 -8.89 -27.47
C ASP A 292 -23.52 -9.14 -26.61
N SER A 293 -24.70 -9.08 -27.21
CA SER A 293 -25.98 -9.25 -26.50
C SER A 293 -26.23 -10.67 -25.99
N ASP A 294 -25.47 -11.66 -26.46
CA ASP A 294 -25.55 -13.04 -25.99
C ASP A 294 -24.57 -13.33 -24.83
N ALA A 295 -23.74 -12.35 -24.43
CA ALA A 295 -22.85 -12.43 -23.28
C ALA A 295 -23.54 -11.93 -21.99
N ASP A 296 -23.18 -12.55 -20.87
CA ASP A 296 -23.72 -12.28 -19.53
C ASP A 296 -22.53 -11.96 -18.62
N LEU A 297 -22.17 -10.68 -18.57
CA LEU A 297 -21.04 -10.16 -17.80
C LEU A 297 -21.56 -9.55 -16.50
N ASP A 298 -20.87 -9.88 -15.42
CA ASP A 298 -21.13 -9.40 -14.07
C ASP A 298 -19.86 -8.74 -13.51
N PHE A 299 -20.04 -7.82 -12.56
CA PHE A 299 -18.95 -7.31 -11.75
C PHE A 299 -19.23 -7.40 -10.25
N TRP A 300 -18.16 -7.47 -9.48
CA TRP A 300 -18.14 -7.34 -8.02
C TRP A 300 -17.08 -6.33 -7.63
N VAL A 301 -17.41 -5.45 -6.70
CA VAL A 301 -16.49 -4.48 -6.12
C VAL A 301 -16.46 -4.68 -4.62
N ASP A 302 -15.29 -5.02 -4.11
CA ASP A 302 -14.98 -4.95 -2.69
C ASP A 302 -14.13 -3.70 -2.44
N GLY A 303 -14.41 -2.97 -1.36
CA GLY A 303 -13.66 -1.79 -0.96
C GLY A 303 -13.04 -1.98 0.41
N LEU A 304 -11.85 -1.41 0.62
CA LEU A 304 -11.21 -1.40 1.93
C LEU A 304 -11.86 -0.34 2.82
N GLY A 305 -12.75 -0.77 3.71
CA GLY A 305 -13.42 0.14 4.63
C GLY A 305 -12.47 0.75 5.67
N LEU A 306 -12.93 1.80 6.36
CA LEU A 306 -12.17 2.46 7.45
C LEU A 306 -11.72 1.51 8.58
N SER A 307 -12.37 0.35 8.70
CA SER A 307 -12.03 -0.71 9.65
C SER A 307 -10.78 -1.53 9.25
N GLY A 308 -10.24 -1.31 8.04
CA GLY A 308 -9.16 -2.11 7.46
C GLY A 308 -9.62 -3.50 7.04
N GLN A 309 -10.91 -3.67 6.74
CA GLN A 309 -11.49 -4.90 6.24
C GLN A 309 -12.11 -4.65 4.87
N TRP A 310 -12.03 -5.65 4.00
CA TRP A 310 -12.71 -5.65 2.71
C TRP A 310 -14.21 -5.85 2.90
N GLU A 311 -15.00 -4.93 2.39
CA GLU A 311 -16.46 -4.93 2.44
C GLU A 311 -17.02 -4.78 1.02
N GLN A 312 -18.14 -5.45 0.74
CA GLN A 312 -18.78 -5.34 -0.57
C GLN A 312 -19.31 -3.91 -0.78
N VAL A 313 -18.84 -3.27 -1.84
CA VAL A 313 -19.21 -1.88 -2.22
C VAL A 313 -20.33 -1.89 -3.26
N ALA A 314 -20.19 -2.70 -4.31
CA ALA A 314 -21.14 -2.75 -5.42
C ALA A 314 -21.10 -4.12 -6.11
N ASP A 315 -22.20 -4.55 -6.71
CA ASP A 315 -22.25 -5.74 -7.54
C ASP A 315 -23.37 -5.71 -8.60
N SER A 316 -23.12 -6.30 -9.76
CA SER A 316 -24.16 -6.60 -10.75
C SER A 316 -24.41 -8.10 -10.78
N VAL A 317 -25.47 -8.57 -10.12
CA VAL A 317 -25.79 -10.01 -10.04
C VAL A 317 -27.14 -10.35 -10.72
N GLU A 318 -27.61 -9.48 -11.62
CA GLU A 318 -28.84 -9.70 -12.38
C GLU A 318 -28.56 -10.02 -13.85
N TRP A 319 -29.16 -11.11 -14.33
CA TRP A 319 -29.25 -11.43 -15.76
C TRP A 319 -29.83 -10.25 -16.55
N GLY A 320 -29.00 -9.62 -17.38
CA GLY A 320 -29.34 -8.34 -17.99
C GLY A 320 -28.74 -8.14 -19.38
N SER A 321 -29.28 -7.16 -20.10
CA SER A 321 -28.60 -6.57 -21.26
C SER A 321 -27.74 -5.40 -20.77
N PRO A 322 -26.62 -5.09 -21.43
CA PRO A 322 -25.80 -3.96 -21.03
C PRO A 322 -26.57 -2.63 -21.13
N PRO A 323 -26.23 -1.62 -20.30
CA PRO A 323 -25.19 -1.66 -19.27
C PRO A 323 -25.70 -2.24 -17.94
N ALA A 324 -24.82 -2.97 -17.25
CA ALA A 324 -24.97 -3.28 -15.84
C ALA A 324 -24.39 -2.14 -15.00
N TRP A 325 -25.02 -1.81 -13.87
CA TRP A 325 -24.53 -0.74 -13.01
C TRP A 325 -24.96 -0.94 -11.57
N ASP A 326 -24.14 -0.44 -10.67
CA ASP A 326 -24.40 -0.33 -9.23
C ASP A 326 -23.52 0.78 -8.64
N SER A 327 -23.83 1.21 -7.42
CA SER A 327 -23.15 2.31 -6.75
C SER A 327 -22.92 2.01 -5.29
N GLY A 328 -21.81 2.49 -4.76
CA GLY A 328 -21.47 2.33 -3.35
C GLY A 328 -20.67 3.51 -2.82
N ILE A 329 -20.13 3.34 -1.62
CA ILE A 329 -19.19 4.28 -1.03
C ILE A 329 -17.80 3.64 -1.16
N ALA A 330 -16.90 4.32 -1.87
CA ALA A 330 -15.50 3.97 -1.88
C ALA A 330 -14.82 4.81 -0.79
N ASP A 331 -14.33 4.19 0.28
CA ASP A 331 -13.57 4.91 1.30
C ASP A 331 -12.07 5.00 0.95
N ARG A 332 -11.57 3.99 0.20
CA ARG A 332 -10.16 3.69 -0.10
C ARG A 332 -10.09 2.74 -1.31
N ASP A 333 -9.01 1.98 -1.40
CA ASP A 333 -8.76 0.95 -2.40
C ASP A 333 -9.99 0.13 -2.75
N LEU A 334 -10.22 -0.02 -4.05
CA LEU A 334 -11.27 -0.84 -4.61
C LEU A 334 -10.66 -2.03 -5.33
N ASN A 335 -11.19 -3.21 -5.08
CA ASN A 335 -10.92 -4.43 -5.83
C ASN A 335 -12.15 -4.75 -6.68
N ILE A 336 -12.02 -4.56 -7.97
CA ILE A 336 -13.05 -4.75 -8.97
C ILE A 336 -12.76 -6.07 -9.69
N THR A 337 -13.76 -6.93 -9.78
CA THR A 337 -13.72 -8.17 -10.53
C THR A 337 -14.80 -8.12 -11.60
N ILE A 338 -14.45 -8.38 -12.85
CA ILE A 338 -15.36 -8.50 -14.00
C ILE A 338 -15.28 -9.92 -14.52
N ALA A 339 -16.42 -10.57 -14.76
CA ALA A 339 -16.43 -11.95 -15.19
C ALA A 339 -17.62 -12.28 -16.08
N CYS A 340 -17.43 -13.16 -17.06
CA CYS A 340 -18.52 -13.64 -17.91
C CYS A 340 -19.14 -14.93 -17.34
N TRP A 341 -20.33 -14.82 -16.76
CA TRP A 341 -21.03 -15.93 -16.12
C TRP A 341 -21.58 -16.95 -17.12
N SER A 342 -22.07 -16.46 -18.27
CA SER A 342 -22.60 -17.30 -19.33
C SER A 342 -22.57 -16.63 -20.70
N GLY A 343 -22.77 -17.40 -21.78
CA GLY A 343 -22.87 -16.85 -23.12
C GLY A 343 -21.59 -16.97 -23.94
N VAL A 344 -21.16 -15.88 -24.55
CA VAL A 344 -20.01 -15.82 -25.48
C VAL A 344 -18.98 -14.78 -25.03
N PRO A 345 -17.68 -14.99 -25.34
CA PRO A 345 -16.63 -13.98 -25.16
C PRO A 345 -17.06 -12.60 -25.66
N SER A 346 -16.73 -11.55 -24.92
CA SER A 346 -17.13 -10.18 -25.26
C SER A 346 -16.10 -9.16 -24.80
N ASP A 347 -15.92 -8.12 -25.61
CA ASP A 347 -15.21 -6.90 -25.21
C ASP A 347 -16.13 -6.07 -24.31
N TRP A 348 -15.55 -5.49 -23.25
CA TRP A 348 -16.26 -4.72 -22.24
C TRP A 348 -15.59 -3.38 -21.95
N THR A 349 -16.39 -2.45 -21.43
CA THR A 349 -15.93 -1.16 -20.92
C THR A 349 -16.57 -0.92 -19.56
N LEU A 350 -15.76 -0.70 -18.54
CA LEU A 350 -16.18 -0.29 -17.21
C LEU A 350 -15.90 1.20 -17.02
N ASN A 351 -16.95 1.98 -16.78
CA ASN A 351 -16.82 3.37 -16.35
C ASN A 351 -16.99 3.45 -14.84
N VAL A 352 -16.03 4.08 -14.16
CA VAL A 352 -16.04 4.37 -12.72
C VAL A 352 -16.19 5.87 -12.57
N TYR A 353 -17.35 6.30 -12.09
CA TYR A 353 -17.65 7.70 -11.86
C TYR A 353 -17.53 8.01 -10.37
N PHE A 354 -16.75 9.02 -10.03
CA PHE A 354 -16.67 9.52 -8.66
C PHE A 354 -17.59 10.74 -8.51
N GLY A 355 -18.43 10.71 -7.48
CA GLY A 355 -19.50 11.67 -7.30
C GLY A 355 -20.80 11.31 -8.05
N PRO A 356 -21.77 12.24 -8.12
CA PRO A 356 -23.08 11.97 -8.72
C PRO A 356 -22.94 11.69 -10.23
N PRO A 357 -23.57 10.61 -10.75
CA PRO A 357 -23.42 10.23 -12.14
C PRO A 357 -23.92 11.34 -13.09
N PRO A 358 -23.30 11.49 -14.29
CA PRO A 358 -23.62 12.56 -15.24
C PRO A 358 -25.05 12.57 -15.82
#